data_AF-A0A2D4I8Z2-F1
#
_entry.id   AF-A0A2D4I8Z2-F1
#
_cell.length_a   1.000
_cell.length_b   1.000
_cell.length_c   1.000
_cell.angle_alpha   90.00
_cell.angle_beta   90.00
_cell.angle_gamma   90.00
#
_symmetry.space_group_name_H-M   'P 1'
#
loop_
_entity.id
_entity.type
_entity.pdbx_description
1 polymer ?
#
loop_
_entity_poly.entity_id
_entity_poly.type
_entity_poly.pdbx_seq_one_letter_code
_entity_poly.pdbx_strand_id
1 'polypeptide(L)'
;TKEENLEMIMAELIAEKLERGKDEILNKLDDVYRVSMNYARRYRLPKEIHIRFARKKVCDILYKIAREEGTQYRGKEIQVLKQVPRRVREQRRDYRFLA
;
A
#
# COMPACT_ATOMS: atom_id res chain seq x y z
N THR A 1 -8.58 4.80 -21.52
CA THR A 1 -9.23 4.56 -20.20
C THR A 1 -8.87 5.76 -19.36
N LYS A 2 -9.86 6.56 -18.92
CA LYS A 2 -9.62 7.86 -18.26
C LYS A 2 -8.47 7.74 -17.26
N GLU A 3 -7.46 8.60 -17.38
CA GLU A 3 -6.35 8.70 -16.43
C GLU A 3 -6.93 8.95 -15.05
N GLU A 4 -7.18 7.88 -14.31
CA GLU A 4 -7.37 7.97 -12.88
C GLU A 4 -6.05 8.50 -12.32
N ASN A 5 -6.07 9.70 -11.73
CA ASN A 5 -4.92 10.21 -10.99
C ASN A 5 -4.71 9.32 -9.76
N LEU A 6 -3.92 8.26 -9.94
CA LEU A 6 -3.61 7.28 -8.91
C LEU A 6 -3.00 7.96 -7.70
N GLU A 7 -2.12 8.93 -7.92
CA GLU A 7 -1.50 9.72 -6.86
C GLU A 7 -2.55 10.42 -6.00
N MET A 8 -3.52 11.08 -6.64
CA MET A 8 -4.57 11.81 -5.94
C MET A 8 -5.48 10.86 -5.15
N ILE A 9 -5.90 9.74 -5.74
CA ILE A 9 -6.75 8.74 -5.08
C ILE A 9 -6.02 8.12 -3.86
N MET A 10 -4.75 7.75 -4.03
CA MET A 10 -3.98 7.16 -2.93
C MET A 10 -3.66 8.19 -1.85
N ALA A 11 -3.38 9.45 -2.22
CA ALA A 11 -3.17 10.53 -1.27
C ALA A 11 -4.43 10.79 -0.45
N GLU A 12 -5.61 10.78 -1.06
CA GLU A 12 -6.89 10.91 -0.35
C GLU A 12 -7.12 9.78 0.65
N LEU A 13 -6.92 8.53 0.22
CA LEU A 13 -7.09 7.36 1.09
C LEU A 13 -6.13 7.38 2.30
N ILE A 14 -4.88 7.77 2.06
CA ILE A 14 -3.86 7.86 3.11
C ILE A 14 -4.13 9.06 4.04
N ALA A 15 -4.58 10.19 3.48
CA ALA A 15 -4.93 11.38 4.24
C ALA A 15 -6.10 11.11 5.19
N GLU A 16 -7.13 10.42 4.72
CA GLU A 16 -8.26 9.95 5.54
C GLU A 16 -7.77 9.06 6.69
N LYS A 17 -6.89 8.09 6.39
CA LYS A 17 -6.36 7.16 7.41
C LYS A 17 -5.38 7.78 8.41
N LEU A 18 -4.70 8.86 8.03
CA LEU A 18 -3.76 9.56 8.90
C LEU A 18 -4.37 10.81 9.56
N GLU A 19 -5.63 11.13 9.26
CA GLU A 19 -6.32 12.37 9.65
C GLU A 19 -5.50 13.63 9.33
N ARG A 20 -4.86 13.65 8.15
CA ARG A 20 -3.99 14.74 7.69
C ARG A 20 -4.53 15.41 6.43
N GLY A 21 -4.03 16.61 6.15
CA GLY A 21 -4.31 17.30 4.89
C GLY A 21 -3.81 16.52 3.67
N LYS A 22 -4.60 16.50 2.59
CA LYS A 22 -4.28 15.81 1.32
C LYS A 22 -2.95 16.30 0.72
N ASP A 23 -2.73 17.62 0.73
CA ASP A 23 -1.53 18.24 0.16
C ASP A 23 -0.24 17.87 0.91
N GLU A 24 -0.33 17.69 2.23
CA GLU A 24 0.81 17.22 3.02
C GLU A 24 1.23 15.81 2.63
N ILE A 25 0.25 14.95 2.33
CA ILE A 25 0.51 13.56 1.96
C ILE A 25 1.03 13.51 0.53
N LEU A 26 0.43 14.28 -0.38
CA LEU A 26 0.88 14.38 -1.77
C LEU A 26 2.38 14.72 -1.85
N ASN A 27 2.83 15.72 -1.08
CA ASN A 27 4.23 16.12 -1.00
C ASN A 27 5.18 15.05 -0.40
N LYS A 28 4.63 14.03 0.26
CA LYS A 28 5.40 12.91 0.84
C LYS A 28 5.40 11.67 -0.06
N LEU A 29 4.57 11.65 -1.11
CA LEU A 29 4.57 10.61 -2.14
C LEU A 29 5.65 10.95 -3.18
N ASP A 30 6.43 9.95 -3.57
CA ASP A 30 7.48 10.08 -4.58
C ASP A 30 6.98 9.52 -5.91
N ASP A 31 6.60 8.24 -5.93
CA ASP A 31 6.04 7.57 -7.11
C ASP A 31 4.83 6.70 -6.72
N VAL A 32 3.78 6.68 -7.56
CA VAL A 32 2.65 5.75 -7.44
C VAL A 32 2.42 5.04 -8.77
N TYR A 33 2.52 3.71 -8.78
CA TYR A 33 2.37 2.93 -10.01
C TYR A 33 1.65 1.60 -9.80
N ARG A 34 0.99 1.12 -10.87
CA ARG A 34 0.33 -0.19 -10.89
C ARG A 34 1.32 -1.27 -11.32
N VAL A 35 1.46 -2.31 -10.50
CA VAL A 35 2.30 -3.46 -10.81
C VAL A 35 1.48 -4.54 -11.49
N SER A 36 1.87 -4.91 -12.71
CA SER A 36 1.27 -6.04 -13.41
C SER A 36 2.03 -7.34 -13.12
N MET A 37 1.71 -8.00 -12.00
CA MET A 37 2.24 -9.33 -11.73
C MET A 37 1.55 -10.40 -12.59
N ASN A 38 2.31 -11.40 -13.04
CA ASN A 38 1.78 -12.56 -13.78
C ASN A 38 0.71 -13.32 -12.98
N TYR A 39 0.87 -13.38 -11.65
CA TYR A 39 -0.12 -13.96 -10.77
C TYR A 39 -1.48 -13.26 -10.92
N ALA A 40 -1.52 -11.93 -10.76
CA ALA A 40 -2.76 -11.17 -10.89
C ALA A 40 -3.43 -11.35 -12.26
N ARG A 41 -2.64 -11.41 -13.34
CA ARG A 41 -3.16 -11.69 -14.69
C ARG A 41 -3.76 -13.09 -14.82
N ARG A 42 -3.07 -14.13 -14.32
CA ARG A 42 -3.54 -15.53 -14.40
C ARG A 42 -4.82 -15.76 -13.61
N TYR A 43 -4.93 -15.18 -12.42
CA TYR A 43 -6.04 -15.39 -11.50
C TYR A 43 -7.14 -14.32 -11.58
N ARG A 44 -7.09 -13.42 -12.59
CA ARG A 44 -8.06 -12.33 -12.79
C ARG A 44 -8.23 -11.45 -11.53
N LEU A 45 -7.14 -11.21 -10.80
CA LEU A 45 -7.11 -10.36 -9.62
C LEU A 45 -6.85 -8.89 -9.99
N PRO A 46 -7.30 -7.94 -9.15
CA PRO A 46 -6.91 -6.54 -9.31
C PRO A 46 -5.38 -6.39 -9.25
N LYS A 47 -4.84 -5.46 -10.05
CA LYS A 47 -3.42 -5.14 -10.04
C LYS A 47 -3.06 -4.44 -8.73
N GLU A 48 -1.92 -4.80 -8.15
CA GLU A 48 -1.38 -4.13 -6.98
C GLU A 48 -0.96 -2.70 -7.32
N ILE A 49 -1.11 -1.78 -6.37
CA ILE A 49 -0.61 -0.41 -6.44
C ILE A 49 0.58 -0.32 -5.50
N HIS A 50 1.74 0.05 -6.03
CA HIS A 50 2.95 0.27 -5.25
C HIS A 50 3.17 1.76 -5.09
N ILE A 51 3.46 2.16 -3.87
CA ILE A 51 3.68 3.56 -3.49
C ILE A 51 5.10 3.66 -2.95
N ARG A 52 5.90 4.51 -3.57
CA ARG A 52 7.18 4.96 -3.03
C ARG A 52 6.93 6.23 -2.23
N PHE A 53 7.34 6.23 -0.97
CA PHE A 53 7.24 7.39 -0.10
C PHE A 53 8.62 8.03 0.04
N ALA A 54 8.66 9.36 0.07
CA ALA A 54 9.89 10.11 0.33
C ALA A 54 10.44 9.88 1.75
N ARG A 55 9.56 9.59 2.72
CA ARG A 55 9.94 9.40 4.13
C ARG A 55 9.37 8.10 4.70
N LYS A 56 10.26 7.21 5.15
CA LYS A 56 9.90 5.92 5.78
C LYS A 56 9.02 6.05 7.04
N LYS A 57 9.17 7.12 7.82
CA LYS A 57 8.40 7.35 9.05
C LYS A 57 6.89 7.34 8.80
N VAL A 58 6.45 7.89 7.67
CA VAL A 58 5.03 7.96 7.29
C VAL A 58 4.50 6.56 6.99
N CYS A 59 5.27 5.74 6.26
CA CYS A 59 4.92 4.35 5.98
C CYS A 59 4.74 3.54 7.27
N ASP A 60 5.67 3.65 8.22
CA ASP A 60 5.63 2.84 9.44
C ASP A 60 4.44 3.18 10.32
N ILE A 61 3.98 4.45 10.35
CA ILE A 61 2.74 4.84 11.02
C ILE A 61 1.53 4.24 10.28
N LEU A 62 1.48 4.37 8.95
CA LEU A 62 0.41 3.83 8.13
C LEU A 62 0.24 2.31 8.35
N TYR A 63 1.34 1.56 8.44
CA TYR A 63 1.28 0.12 8.68
C TYR A 63 0.78 -0.26 10.07
N LYS A 64 1.00 0.58 11.09
CA LYS A 64 0.44 0.35 12.43
C LYS A 64 -1.07 0.52 12.42
N ILE A 65 -1.53 1.66 11.89
CA ILE A 65 -2.97 1.99 11.80
C ILE A 65 -3.71 0.98 10.93
N ALA A 66 -3.16 0.66 9.76
CA ALA A 66 -3.79 -0.29 8.84
C ALA A 66 -3.91 -1.71 9.41
N ARG A 67 -3.04 -2.09 10.36
CA ARG A 67 -3.12 -3.38 11.06
C ARG A 67 -4.23 -3.41 12.12
N GLU A 68 -4.50 -2.27 12.76
CA GLU A 68 -5.47 -2.15 13.86
C GLU A 68 -6.89 -1.93 13.35
N GLU A 69 -7.07 -1.01 12.39
CA GLU A 69 -8.40 -0.53 11.98
C GLU A 69 -8.87 -1.08 10.62
N GLY A 70 -7.97 -1.75 9.88
CA GLY A 70 -8.21 -2.12 8.49
C GLY A 70 -8.36 -0.88 7.57
N THR A 71 -8.35 -1.09 6.26
CA THR A 71 -8.56 0.00 5.29
C THR A 71 -9.68 -0.38 4.35
N GLN A 72 -10.63 0.53 4.14
CA GLN A 72 -11.73 0.35 3.21
C GLN A 72 -11.65 1.40 2.11
N TYR A 73 -12.02 1.01 0.90
CA TYR A 73 -12.14 1.91 -0.23
C TYR A 73 -13.36 1.50 -1.05
N ARG A 74 -14.29 2.45 -1.26
CA ARG A 74 -15.56 2.21 -1.96
C ARG A 74 -16.32 0.98 -1.43
N GLY A 75 -16.36 0.83 -0.10
CA GLY A 75 -17.04 -0.28 0.58
C GLY A 75 -16.37 -1.65 0.44
N LYS A 76 -15.15 -1.71 -0.09
CA LYS A 76 -14.33 -2.94 -0.16
C LYS A 76 -13.14 -2.82 0.76
N GLU A 77 -12.84 -3.88 1.48
CA GLU A 77 -11.64 -3.96 2.29
C GLU A 77 -10.39 -4.06 1.40
N ILE A 78 -9.37 -3.28 1.72
CA ILE A 78 -8.07 -3.28 1.10
C ILE A 78 -7.04 -3.70 2.14
N GLN A 79 -6.15 -4.61 1.73
CA GLN A 79 -4.99 -4.97 2.51
C GLN A 79 -3.80 -4.08 2.17
N VAL A 80 -3.20 -3.47 3.20
CA VAL A 80 -1.99 -2.66 3.08
C VAL A 80 -0.80 -3.51 3.53
N LEU A 81 0.14 -3.77 2.62
CA LEU A 81 1.27 -4.68 2.88
C LEU A 81 2.62 -4.00 2.70
N LYS A 82 3.61 -4.45 3.48
CA LYS A 82 5.01 -4.07 3.30
C LYS A 82 5.59 -4.78 2.07
N GLN A 83 6.26 -4.03 1.20
CA GLN A 83 7.06 -4.65 0.14
C GLN A 83 8.30 -5.29 0.76
N VAL A 84 8.34 -6.63 0.76
CA VAL A 84 9.47 -7.40 1.30
C VAL A 84 10.14 -8.18 0.16
N PRO A 85 11.46 -8.04 -0.04
CA PRO A 85 12.19 -8.81 -1.03
C PRO A 85 11.97 -10.31 -0.85
N ARG A 86 11.94 -11.05 -1.96
CA ARG A 86 11.65 -12.50 -1.94
C ARG A 86 12.59 -13.28 -1.02
N ARG A 87 13.90 -13.00 -1.07
CA ARG A 87 14.92 -13.64 -0.22
C ARG A 87 14.57 -13.53 1.28
N VAL A 88 14.17 -12.33 1.71
CA VAL A 88 13.78 -12.07 3.11
C VAL A 88 12.45 -12.76 3.45
N ARG A 89 11.49 -12.82 2.51
CA ARG A 89 10.23 -13.54 2.72
C ARG A 89 10.45 -15.04 2.90
N GLU A 90 11.37 -15.63 2.14
CA GLU A 90 11.71 -17.05 2.25
C GLU A 90 12.35 -17.34 3.61
N GLN A 91 13.36 -16.57 4.02
CA GLN A 91 13.97 -16.69 5.35
C GLN A 91 12.94 -16.58 6.49
N ARG A 92 11.97 -15.66 6.39
CA ARG A 92 10.93 -15.51 7.42
C ARG A 92 10.00 -16.71 7.54
N ARG A 93 9.90 -17.58 6.51
CA ARG A 93 9.09 -18.81 6.61
C ARG A 93 9.72 -19.81 7.56
N ASP A 94 11.04 -19.83 7.65
CA ASP A 94 11.78 -20.74 8.53
C ASP A 94 11.53 -20.40 10.01
N TYR A 95 11.27 -19.12 10.30
CA TYR A 95 10.96 -18.61 11.65
C TYR A 95 9.45 -18.59 11.97
N ARG A 96 8.61 -19.30 11.19
CA ARG A 96 7.16 -19.30 11.41
C ARG A 96 6.76 -19.82 12.80
N PHE A 97 7.60 -20.63 13.44
CA PHE A 97 7.40 -21.16 14.79
C PHE A 97 7.46 -20.10 15.91
N LEU A 98 7.95 -18.89 15.63
CA LEU A 98 8.04 -17.78 16.59
C LEU A 98 6.81 -16.86 16.57
N ALA A 99 5.88 -17.05 15.62
CA ALA A 99 4.70 -16.21 15.41
C ALA A 99 3.46 -16.81 16.08
#